data_AF-A0A0J6CAQ7-F1
#
_entry.id   AF-A0A0J6CAQ7-F1
#
_cell.length_a   1.000
_cell.length_b   1.000
_cell.length_c   1.000
_cell.angle_alpha   90.00
_cell.angle_beta   90.00
_cell.angle_gamma   90.00
#
_symmetry.space_group_name_H-M   'P 1'
#
loop_
_entity.id
_entity.type
_entity.pdbx_description
1 polymer ?
#
loop_
_entity_poly.entity_id
_entity_poly.type
_entity_poly.pdbx_seq_one_letter_code
_entity_poly.pdbx_strand_id
1 'polypeptide(L)'
;APKDWTIRPYYEHYFEDHSQMFGEYGWKDCLAGAEITFPKNPVIGSFVYEYISTKDQTGPVYWDHTPEIPEQVSGADNYYNHGIYTGWQHWGMGIGNPLVMSPIYNNDGEIVFKSNRLQGHHFGIMGTPCADLQYRVLLSVTHNWGTYGVPFYEIKKNGNALVELTYTPHQLKGWDFTGSLGVDRGGMLGKSVGGMLTIRKTGWI
;
A
#
# COMPACT_ATOMS: atom_id res chain seq x y z
N ALA A 1 -19.61 9.75 16.74
CA ALA A 1 -18.48 10.65 16.42
C ALA A 1 -17.86 11.17 17.71
N PRO A 2 -16.52 11.20 17.81
CA PRO A 2 -15.83 11.78 18.96
C PRO A 2 -16.18 13.26 19.13
N LYS A 3 -16.08 13.76 20.38
CA LYS A 3 -16.28 15.19 20.70
C LYS A 3 -15.08 16.04 20.32
N ASP A 4 -13.90 15.43 20.32
CA ASP A 4 -12.62 16.08 20.09
C ASP A 4 -11.89 15.46 18.90
N TRP A 5 -10.86 16.15 18.42
CA TRP A 5 -9.96 15.62 17.39
C TRP A 5 -9.19 14.43 17.94
N THR A 6 -8.96 13.42 17.10
CA THR A 6 -8.00 12.36 17.42
C THR A 6 -7.00 12.22 16.29
N ILE A 7 -5.71 12.28 16.62
CA ILE A 7 -4.62 12.12 15.68
C ILE A 7 -3.80 10.90 16.11
N ARG A 8 -3.57 9.96 15.18
CA ARG A 8 -2.81 8.73 15.43
C ARG A 8 -1.69 8.59 14.41
N PRO A 9 -0.47 9.07 14.74
CA PRO A 9 0.70 8.79 13.91
C PRO A 9 1.17 7.34 14.13
N TYR A 10 1.73 6.73 13.10
CA TYR A 10 2.34 5.41 13.16
C TYR A 10 3.53 5.31 12.20
N TYR A 11 4.41 4.37 12.50
CA TYR A 11 5.63 4.10 11.76
C TYR A 11 5.89 2.60 11.77
N GLU A 12 6.17 2.05 10.60
CA GLU A 12 6.55 0.66 10.40
C GLU A 12 7.87 0.60 9.64
N HIS A 13 8.75 -0.29 10.11
CA HIS A 13 10.03 -0.58 9.49
C HIS A 13 10.00 -2.00 8.94
N TYR A 14 10.17 -2.13 7.64
CA TYR A 14 10.17 -3.43 6.97
C TYR A 14 11.60 -3.93 6.79
N PHE A 15 11.82 -5.22 7.08
CA PHE A 15 13.08 -5.93 6.87
C PHE A 15 12.77 -7.42 6.61
N GLU A 16 13.68 -8.10 5.91
CA GLU A 16 13.53 -9.53 5.60
C GLU A 16 14.66 -10.41 6.15
N ASP A 17 15.88 -9.87 6.20
CA ASP A 17 17.03 -10.56 6.77
C ASP A 17 17.74 -9.68 7.81
N HIS A 18 19.02 -9.96 8.10
CA HIS A 18 19.77 -9.19 9.07
C HIS A 18 20.08 -7.76 8.58
N SER A 19 20.19 -7.56 7.27
CA SER A 19 20.22 -6.23 6.66
C SER A 19 18.91 -5.52 7.00
N GLN A 20 18.99 -4.24 7.34
CA GLN A 20 17.85 -3.43 7.83
C GLN A 20 17.25 -3.82 9.17
N MET A 21 17.53 -4.97 9.79
CA MET A 21 16.89 -5.33 11.06
C MET A 21 17.08 -4.27 12.16
N PHE A 22 18.16 -3.50 12.11
CA PHE A 22 18.51 -2.46 13.08
C PHE A 22 18.31 -1.02 12.60
N GLY A 23 17.52 -0.81 11.53
CA GLY A 23 17.14 0.53 11.07
C GLY A 23 18.26 1.35 10.43
N GLU A 24 19.22 0.67 9.79
CA GLU A 24 20.41 1.27 9.14
C GLU A 24 20.04 2.38 8.13
N TYR A 25 18.87 2.27 7.48
CA TYR A 25 18.34 3.28 6.56
C TYR A 25 17.08 3.99 7.06
N GLY A 26 16.62 3.69 8.28
CA GLY A 26 15.56 4.36 9.01
C GLY A 26 14.42 4.91 8.13
N TRP A 27 14.26 6.24 8.11
CA TRP A 27 13.19 6.93 7.38
C TRP A 27 13.23 6.78 5.85
N LYS A 28 14.32 6.30 5.26
CA LYS A 28 14.43 6.10 3.81
C LYS A 28 13.64 4.89 3.34
N ASP A 29 13.51 3.87 4.18
CA ASP A 29 12.67 2.71 3.93
C ASP A 29 11.73 2.49 5.11
N CYS A 30 10.50 2.97 4.97
CA CYS A 30 9.51 2.87 6.02
C CYS A 30 8.11 2.97 5.44
N LEU A 31 7.12 2.61 6.26
CA LEU A 31 5.76 3.09 6.12
C LEU A 31 5.49 4.03 7.28
N ALA A 32 5.19 5.28 6.99
CA ALA A 32 4.83 6.28 8.00
C ALA A 32 3.49 6.88 7.64
N GLY A 33 2.59 6.97 8.62
CA GLY A 33 1.25 7.47 8.38
C GLY A 33 0.67 8.23 9.56
N ALA A 34 -0.41 8.95 9.29
CA ALA A 34 -1.21 9.58 10.32
C ALA A 34 -2.69 9.48 9.96
N GLU A 35 -3.48 8.98 10.90
CA GLU A 35 -4.94 9.02 10.85
C GLU A 35 -5.45 10.21 11.67
N ILE A 36 -6.39 10.96 11.11
CA ILE A 36 -7.10 12.04 11.77
C ILE A 36 -8.59 11.70 11.79
N THR A 37 -9.17 11.57 12.98
CA THR A 37 -10.62 11.50 13.19
C THR A 37 -11.13 12.90 13.58
N PHE A 38 -12.07 13.43 12.80
CA PHE A 38 -12.61 14.77 13.02
C PHE A 38 -13.71 14.76 14.09
N PRO A 39 -13.85 15.83 14.90
CA PRO A 39 -15.03 16.05 15.73
C PRO A 39 -16.28 16.15 14.86
N LYS A 40 -17.45 15.72 15.38
CA LYS A 40 -18.79 15.76 14.75
C LYS A 40 -18.86 16.50 13.38
N ASN A 41 -18.38 15.84 12.33
CA ASN A 41 -18.42 16.31 10.95
C ASN A 41 -19.00 15.17 10.09
N PRO A 42 -20.25 15.30 9.60
CA PRO A 42 -20.86 14.24 8.80
C PRO A 42 -20.22 14.12 7.42
N VAL A 43 -19.65 15.20 6.88
CA VAL A 43 -19.02 15.20 5.56
C VAL A 43 -17.68 14.49 5.62
N ILE A 44 -16.83 14.78 6.61
CA ILE A 44 -15.51 14.16 6.75
C ILE A 44 -15.39 13.62 8.17
N GLY A 45 -15.54 12.31 8.33
CA GLY A 45 -15.39 11.63 9.61
C GLY A 45 -13.92 11.33 9.93
N SER A 46 -13.20 10.80 8.95
CA SER A 46 -11.77 10.49 9.10
C SER A 46 -11.00 10.76 7.81
N PHE A 47 -9.72 11.08 7.98
CA PHE A 47 -8.72 11.20 6.93
C PHE A 47 -7.47 10.41 7.33
N VAL A 48 -6.81 9.78 6.35
CA VAL A 48 -5.51 9.15 6.54
C VAL A 48 -4.57 9.60 5.42
N TYR A 49 -3.33 9.83 5.80
CA TYR A 49 -2.21 9.96 4.86
C TYR A 49 -1.13 8.96 5.24
N GLU A 50 -0.61 8.24 4.25
CA GLU A 50 0.51 7.32 4.41
C GLU A 50 1.57 7.59 3.34
N TYR A 51 2.82 7.49 3.76
CA TYR A 51 3.99 7.43 2.90
C TYR A 51 4.63 6.06 3.06
N ILE A 52 4.93 5.40 1.95
CA ILE A 52 5.74 4.18 1.93
C ILE A 52 6.98 4.43 1.09
N SER A 53 8.12 3.93 1.54
CA SER A 53 9.34 3.81 0.77
C SER A 53 10.00 2.48 1.04
N THR A 54 10.43 1.82 -0.03
CA THR A 54 11.22 0.58 -0.01
C THR A 54 12.34 0.67 -1.03
N LYS A 55 12.74 1.88 -1.40
CA LYS A 55 13.59 2.16 -2.55
C LYS A 55 15.07 1.88 -2.28
N ASP A 56 15.52 2.16 -1.06
CA ASP A 56 16.93 2.24 -0.74
C ASP A 56 17.51 0.86 -0.37
N GLN A 57 16.78 0.01 0.34
CA GLN A 57 17.10 -1.38 0.70
C GLN A 57 18.59 -1.64 0.99
N THR A 58 19.07 -1.01 2.07
CA THR A 58 20.48 -0.94 2.49
C THR A 58 21.50 -0.39 1.48
N GLY A 59 21.04 0.22 0.40
CA GLY A 59 21.87 0.87 -0.61
C GLY A 59 22.12 -0.03 -1.83
N PRO A 60 22.80 0.47 -2.86
CA PRO A 60 22.91 -0.22 -4.15
C PRO A 60 24.04 -1.25 -4.24
N VAL A 61 24.93 -1.33 -3.25
CA VAL A 61 26.15 -2.16 -3.31
C VAL A 61 26.08 -3.25 -2.27
N TYR A 62 26.17 -4.50 -2.73
CA TYR A 62 26.30 -5.66 -1.87
C TYR A 62 27.77 -5.87 -1.49
N TRP A 63 28.08 -5.87 -0.18
CA TRP A 63 29.25 -6.49 0.42
C TRP A 63 30.65 -6.00 -0.01
N ASP A 64 31.22 -5.09 0.78
CA ASP A 64 32.65 -4.76 0.81
C ASP A 64 33.16 -4.82 2.27
N HIS A 65 33.39 -6.01 2.84
CA HIS A 65 34.28 -6.12 4.00
C HIS A 65 35.69 -6.38 3.47
N THR A 66 36.49 -5.33 3.44
CA THR A 66 37.91 -5.43 3.10
C THR A 66 38.74 -4.88 4.27
N PRO A 67 40.05 -5.17 4.34
CA PRO A 67 40.91 -4.50 5.32
C PRO A 67 40.85 -2.96 5.24
N GLU A 68 40.48 -2.42 4.08
CA GLU A 68 40.30 -0.98 3.84
C GLU A 68 38.91 -0.45 4.22
N ILE A 69 37.87 -1.31 4.24
CA ILE A 69 36.49 -1.01 4.67
C ILE A 69 36.10 -2.03 5.75
N PRO A 70 36.47 -1.80 7.02
CA PRO A 70 36.20 -2.73 8.10
C PRO A 70 34.71 -2.81 8.48
N GLU A 71 33.88 -1.87 8.01
CA GLU A 71 32.44 -1.87 8.23
C GLU A 71 31.72 -2.85 7.30
N GLN A 72 30.75 -3.61 7.84
CA GLN A 72 29.87 -4.42 7.02
C GLN A 72 28.94 -3.52 6.20
N VAL A 73 29.12 -3.50 4.88
CA VAL A 73 28.18 -2.90 3.93
C VAL A 73 27.21 -3.98 3.43
N SER A 74 26.03 -4.05 4.06
CA SER A 74 24.89 -4.78 3.50
C SER A 74 24.20 -3.88 2.46
N GLY A 75 23.65 -4.45 1.39
CA GLY A 75 23.05 -3.67 0.31
C GLY A 75 22.55 -4.54 -0.83
N ALA A 76 21.95 -3.88 -1.82
CA ALA A 76 21.28 -4.51 -2.94
C ALA A 76 20.23 -5.54 -2.50
N ASP A 77 19.53 -5.28 -1.38
CA ASP A 77 18.47 -6.17 -0.95
C ASP A 77 17.38 -6.23 -2.03
N ASN A 78 16.50 -7.22 -1.89
CA ASN A 78 15.49 -7.51 -2.87
C ASN A 78 14.17 -7.81 -2.17
N TYR A 79 13.65 -6.85 -1.41
CA TYR A 79 12.45 -6.99 -0.59
C TYR A 79 11.33 -7.77 -1.29
N TYR A 80 10.59 -8.61 -0.57
CA TYR A 80 9.52 -9.48 -1.08
C TYR A 80 9.97 -10.62 -2.00
N ASN A 81 11.18 -10.59 -2.58
CA ASN A 81 11.70 -11.64 -3.46
C ASN A 81 12.65 -12.56 -2.68
N HIS A 82 12.82 -13.79 -3.16
CA HIS A 82 13.75 -14.72 -2.57
C HIS A 82 14.37 -15.66 -3.61
N GLY A 83 15.57 -16.16 -3.36
CA GLY A 83 16.29 -17.04 -4.29
C GLY A 83 15.90 -18.52 -4.22
N ILE A 84 15.32 -18.96 -3.10
CA ILE A 84 14.93 -20.38 -2.85
C ILE A 84 13.44 -20.63 -3.07
N TYR A 85 12.59 -19.68 -2.65
CA TYR A 85 11.14 -19.75 -2.79
C TYR A 85 10.67 -18.56 -3.61
N THR A 86 9.44 -18.59 -4.09
CA THR A 86 8.86 -17.63 -5.06
C THR A 86 8.55 -16.24 -4.50
N GLY A 87 9.25 -15.80 -3.46
CA GLY A 87 8.97 -14.56 -2.72
C GLY A 87 7.74 -14.63 -1.81
N TRP A 88 7.42 -13.49 -1.18
CA TRP A 88 6.29 -13.29 -0.27
C TRP A 88 4.96 -13.21 -1.00
N GLN A 89 4.50 -14.34 -1.54
CA GLN A 89 3.28 -14.41 -2.31
C GLN A 89 2.50 -15.71 -2.05
N HIS A 90 1.19 -15.67 -2.31
CA HIS A 90 0.34 -16.84 -2.40
C HIS A 90 -0.47 -16.80 -3.72
N TRP A 91 -0.27 -17.79 -4.60
CA TRP A 91 -0.89 -17.86 -5.93
C TRP A 91 -0.73 -16.58 -6.80
N GLY A 92 0.43 -15.94 -6.71
CA GLY A 92 0.78 -14.71 -7.40
C GLY A 92 0.30 -13.43 -6.69
N MET A 93 -0.49 -13.55 -5.63
CA MET A 93 -0.92 -12.41 -4.81
C MET A 93 0.13 -12.11 -3.74
N GLY A 94 0.58 -10.87 -3.65
CA GLY A 94 1.59 -10.48 -2.68
C GLY A 94 1.08 -10.53 -1.24
N ILE A 95 1.95 -10.94 -0.32
CA ILE A 95 1.73 -10.91 1.13
C ILE A 95 2.51 -9.71 1.68
N GLY A 96 1.81 -8.69 2.16
CA GLY A 96 2.40 -7.47 2.71
C GLY A 96 1.72 -6.23 2.14
N ASN A 97 2.50 -5.19 1.81
CA ASN A 97 1.91 -3.91 1.42
C ASN A 97 1.31 -3.95 -0.01
N PRO A 98 0.04 -3.53 -0.20
CA PRO A 98 -0.64 -3.63 -1.49
C PRO A 98 -0.13 -2.66 -2.57
N LEU A 99 0.70 -1.67 -2.22
CA LEU A 99 1.35 -0.79 -3.20
C LEU A 99 2.56 -1.45 -3.86
N VAL A 100 3.05 -2.56 -3.32
CA VAL A 100 3.99 -3.43 -4.03
C VAL A 100 3.20 -4.29 -5.02
N MET A 101 3.42 -4.07 -6.32
CA MET A 101 2.64 -4.75 -7.35
C MET A 101 2.84 -6.27 -7.24
N SER A 102 1.72 -6.98 -7.05
CA SER A 102 1.73 -8.44 -6.92
C SER A 102 2.20 -9.12 -8.21
N PRO A 103 2.95 -10.24 -8.13
CA PRO A 103 3.47 -10.93 -9.31
C PRO A 103 2.42 -11.39 -10.32
N ILE A 104 1.18 -11.65 -9.89
CA ILE A 104 0.07 -12.05 -10.77
C ILE A 104 -0.22 -11.03 -11.89
N TYR A 105 0.17 -9.76 -11.69
CA TYR A 105 -0.02 -8.70 -12.68
C TYR A 105 1.14 -8.59 -13.69
N ASN A 106 2.15 -9.45 -13.60
CA ASN A 106 3.25 -9.49 -14.56
C ASN A 106 2.80 -10.07 -15.90
N ASN A 107 3.04 -9.34 -16.99
CA ASN A 107 2.59 -9.74 -18.34
C ASN A 107 3.28 -10.99 -18.91
N ASP A 108 4.42 -11.39 -18.36
CA ASP A 108 5.21 -12.56 -18.78
C ASP A 108 5.01 -13.78 -17.88
N GLY A 109 4.13 -13.69 -16.88
CA GLY A 109 3.78 -14.81 -16.00
C GLY A 109 4.84 -15.17 -14.96
N GLU A 110 5.91 -14.38 -14.83
CA GLU A 110 6.91 -14.60 -13.78
C GLU A 110 6.32 -14.31 -12.39
N ILE A 111 6.53 -15.23 -11.44
CA ILE A 111 6.14 -15.05 -10.05
C ILE A 111 7.28 -14.38 -9.28
N VAL A 112 7.51 -13.10 -9.59
CA VAL A 112 8.52 -12.25 -8.97
C VAL A 112 7.97 -10.84 -8.78
N PHE A 113 8.35 -10.17 -7.70
CA PHE A 113 8.06 -8.75 -7.50
C PHE A 113 9.00 -7.93 -8.38
N LYS A 114 8.52 -7.54 -9.57
CA LYS A 114 9.31 -6.80 -10.57
C LYS A 114 9.71 -5.40 -10.11
N SER A 115 8.96 -4.83 -9.19
CA SER A 115 9.36 -3.61 -8.50
C SER A 115 9.03 -3.74 -7.02
N ASN A 116 10.07 -3.98 -6.25
CA ASN A 116 10.04 -3.89 -4.79
C ASN A 116 10.73 -2.61 -4.30
N ARG A 117 11.34 -1.82 -5.18
CA ARG A 117 11.85 -0.47 -4.91
C ARG A 117 10.83 0.56 -5.34
N LEU A 118 10.07 1.09 -4.39
CA LEU A 118 9.05 2.11 -4.68
C LEU A 118 8.99 3.20 -3.62
N GLN A 119 8.32 4.28 -3.98
CA GLN A 119 7.86 5.32 -3.09
C GLN A 119 6.39 5.56 -3.39
N GLY A 120 5.57 5.60 -2.36
CA GLY A 120 4.13 5.71 -2.48
C GLY A 120 3.55 6.72 -1.52
N HIS A 121 2.50 7.40 -1.97
CA HIS A 121 1.65 8.23 -1.13
C HIS A 121 0.23 7.70 -1.22
N HIS A 122 -0.39 7.48 -0.08
CA HIS A 122 -1.77 7.02 0.04
C HIS A 122 -2.59 8.04 0.82
N PHE A 123 -3.82 8.27 0.36
CA PHE A 123 -4.78 9.16 0.97
C PHE A 123 -6.11 8.41 1.09
N GLY A 124 -6.71 8.44 2.27
CA GLY A 124 -8.05 7.92 2.49
C GLY A 124 -8.93 8.96 3.16
N ILE A 125 -10.17 9.08 2.70
CA ILE A 125 -11.17 9.95 3.31
C ILE A 125 -12.51 9.23 3.36
N MET A 126 -13.22 9.38 4.48
CA MET A 126 -14.54 8.78 4.65
C MET A 126 -15.47 9.67 5.46
N GLY A 127 -16.77 9.47 5.29
CA GLY A 127 -17.78 10.21 6.01
C GLY A 127 -19.17 9.57 5.94
N THR A 128 -20.11 10.20 6.64
CA THR A 128 -21.52 9.78 6.74
C THR A 128 -22.40 11.03 6.59
N PRO A 129 -22.53 11.57 5.37
CA PRO A 129 -23.17 12.85 5.12
C PRO A 129 -24.66 12.86 5.51
N CYS A 130 -25.33 11.70 5.46
CA CYS A 130 -26.68 11.51 6.00
C CYS A 130 -26.81 10.12 6.65
N ALA A 131 -27.88 9.90 7.42
CA ALA A 131 -28.04 8.74 8.29
C ALA A 131 -27.89 7.38 7.59
N ASP A 132 -28.34 7.30 6.34
CA ASP A 132 -28.37 6.04 5.58
C ASP A 132 -27.20 5.93 4.58
N LEU A 133 -26.33 6.94 4.45
CA LEU A 133 -25.29 6.98 3.42
C LEU A 133 -23.91 7.19 4.02
N GLN A 134 -23.00 6.27 3.72
CA GLN A 134 -21.58 6.35 4.01
C GLN A 134 -20.79 6.37 2.71
N TYR A 135 -19.64 7.03 2.71
CA TYR A 135 -18.73 6.99 1.58
C TYR A 135 -17.28 6.78 2.03
N ARG A 136 -16.48 6.23 1.12
CA ARG A 136 -15.03 6.13 1.25
C ARG A 136 -14.36 6.45 -0.08
N VAL A 137 -13.33 7.28 -0.06
CA VAL A 137 -12.47 7.57 -1.22
C VAL A 137 -11.03 7.26 -0.84
N LEU A 138 -10.36 6.48 -1.68
CA LEU A 138 -8.95 6.14 -1.53
C LEU A 138 -8.19 6.58 -2.78
N LEU A 139 -7.00 7.14 -2.60
CA LEU A 139 -6.11 7.58 -3.67
C LEU A 139 -4.70 7.15 -3.35
N SER A 140 -4.01 6.55 -4.32
CA SER A 140 -2.61 6.18 -4.21
C SER A 140 -1.83 6.68 -5.41
N VAL A 141 -0.63 7.19 -5.19
CA VAL A 141 0.34 7.46 -6.25
C VAL A 141 1.67 6.83 -5.90
N THR A 142 2.30 6.17 -6.87
CA THR A 142 3.60 5.52 -6.65
C THR A 142 4.59 5.81 -7.76
N HIS A 143 5.86 5.86 -7.38
CA HIS A 143 7.02 5.80 -8.26
C HIS A 143 7.73 4.47 -8.03
N ASN A 144 8.14 3.80 -9.11
CA ASN A 144 8.65 2.45 -9.09
C ASN A 144 9.97 2.38 -9.87
N TRP A 145 10.99 1.77 -9.29
CA TRP A 145 12.36 1.71 -9.82
C TRP A 145 12.80 0.32 -10.27
N GLY A 146 11.95 -0.71 -10.10
CA GLY A 146 12.30 -2.09 -10.37
C GLY A 146 12.95 -2.75 -9.15
N THR A 147 13.92 -3.62 -9.38
CA THR A 147 14.79 -4.18 -8.34
C THR A 147 16.20 -3.58 -8.48
N TYR A 148 17.14 -3.94 -7.60
CA TYR A 148 18.54 -3.59 -7.83
C TYR A 148 19.17 -4.41 -8.96
N GLY A 149 18.83 -5.70 -9.09
CA GLY A 149 19.35 -6.55 -10.16
C GLY A 149 18.76 -6.25 -11.55
N VAL A 150 17.51 -5.79 -11.60
CA VAL A 150 16.80 -5.42 -12.83
C VAL A 150 16.10 -4.08 -12.63
N PRO A 151 16.84 -2.95 -12.61
CA PRO A 151 16.24 -1.64 -12.46
C PRO A 151 15.45 -1.27 -13.72
N PHE A 152 14.38 -0.49 -13.56
CA PHE A 152 13.70 0.07 -14.71
C PHE A 152 14.52 1.18 -15.36
N TYR A 153 14.54 1.19 -16.69
CA TYR A 153 15.18 2.26 -17.46
C TYR A 153 14.55 3.63 -17.18
N GLU A 154 13.23 3.67 -17.00
CA GLU A 154 12.48 4.84 -16.59
C GLU A 154 11.65 4.55 -15.34
N ILE A 155 11.57 5.53 -14.45
CA ILE A 155 10.73 5.45 -13.24
C ILE A 155 9.27 5.28 -13.67
N LYS A 156 8.67 4.15 -13.29
CA LYS A 156 7.27 3.86 -13.61
C LYS A 156 6.36 4.52 -12.57
N LYS A 157 5.48 5.39 -13.04
CA LYS A 157 4.50 6.09 -12.20
C LYS A 157 3.15 5.38 -12.26
N ASN A 158 2.51 5.21 -11.11
CA ASN A 158 1.13 4.73 -11.02
C ASN A 158 0.27 5.69 -10.22
N GLY A 159 -1.01 5.76 -10.60
CA GLY A 159 -2.09 6.36 -9.83
C GLY A 159 -3.25 5.39 -9.75
N ASN A 160 -3.79 5.22 -8.56
CA ASN A 160 -4.92 4.34 -8.26
C ASN A 160 -5.97 5.14 -7.48
N ALA A 161 -7.23 4.95 -7.79
CA ALA A 161 -8.35 5.61 -7.12
C ALA A 161 -9.49 4.63 -6.89
N LEU A 162 -10.14 4.73 -5.72
CA LEU A 162 -11.34 3.98 -5.38
C LEU A 162 -12.37 4.93 -4.77
N VAL A 163 -13.62 4.84 -5.21
CA VAL A 163 -14.77 5.48 -4.58
C VAL A 163 -15.78 4.40 -4.21
N GLU A 164 -16.27 4.44 -2.99
CA GLU A 164 -17.31 3.56 -2.48
C GLU A 164 -18.44 4.34 -1.84
N LEU A 165 -19.66 3.88 -2.05
CA LEU A 165 -20.88 4.39 -1.44
C LEU A 165 -21.62 3.21 -0.81
N THR A 166 -21.87 3.28 0.49
CA THR A 166 -22.66 2.29 1.24
C THR A 166 -23.97 2.90 1.68
N TYR A 167 -25.07 2.31 1.23
CA TYR A 167 -26.43 2.68 1.59
C TYR A 167 -27.01 1.65 2.57
N THR A 168 -27.38 2.12 3.76
CA THR A 168 -27.99 1.35 4.85
C THR A 168 -29.41 1.88 5.10
N PRO A 169 -30.42 1.43 4.34
CA PRO A 169 -31.78 1.92 4.46
C PRO A 169 -32.38 1.63 5.85
N HIS A 170 -32.87 2.67 6.53
CA HIS A 170 -33.54 2.51 7.82
C HIS A 170 -34.83 1.66 7.76
N GLN A 171 -35.50 1.58 6.59
CA GLN A 171 -36.69 0.75 6.41
C GLN A 171 -36.36 -0.74 6.28
N LEU A 172 -35.17 -1.11 5.79
CA LEU A 172 -34.76 -2.50 5.60
C LEU A 172 -33.66 -2.86 6.60
N LYS A 173 -34.05 -3.01 7.86
CA LYS A 173 -33.11 -3.26 8.96
C LYS A 173 -32.17 -4.43 8.66
N GLY A 174 -30.87 -4.17 8.83
CA GLY A 174 -29.79 -5.13 8.63
C GLY A 174 -29.41 -5.35 7.17
N TRP A 175 -29.93 -4.59 6.21
CA TRP A 175 -29.44 -4.63 4.83
C TRP A 175 -28.49 -3.47 4.55
N ASP A 176 -27.39 -3.77 3.87
CA ASP A 176 -26.48 -2.77 3.32
C ASP A 176 -26.21 -3.06 1.85
N PHE A 177 -26.13 -1.98 1.08
CA PHE A 177 -25.81 -2.01 -0.35
C PHE A 177 -24.59 -1.14 -0.60
N THR A 178 -23.51 -1.71 -1.09
CA THR A 178 -22.29 -0.97 -1.40
C THR A 178 -22.02 -0.99 -2.89
N GLY A 179 -21.92 0.18 -3.51
CA GLY A 179 -21.40 0.36 -4.86
C GLY A 179 -19.97 0.88 -4.80
N SER A 180 -19.10 0.34 -5.64
CA SER A 180 -17.69 0.75 -5.71
C SER A 180 -17.22 0.92 -7.15
N LEU A 181 -16.34 1.89 -7.37
CA LEU A 181 -15.69 2.17 -8.66
C LEU A 181 -14.21 2.41 -8.43
N GLY A 182 -13.38 1.61 -9.10
CA GLY A 182 -11.93 1.68 -9.06
C GLY A 182 -11.35 2.09 -10.42
N VAL A 183 -10.27 2.86 -10.40
CA VAL A 183 -9.52 3.28 -11.59
C VAL A 183 -8.03 3.17 -11.31
N ASP A 184 -7.31 2.52 -12.22
CA ASP A 184 -5.85 2.44 -12.20
C ASP A 184 -5.27 3.02 -13.48
N ARG A 185 -4.16 3.74 -13.34
CA ARG A 185 -3.44 4.32 -14.46
C ARG A 185 -1.97 4.41 -14.15
N GLY A 186 -1.13 3.76 -14.96
CA GLY A 186 0.30 3.89 -14.78
C GLY A 186 1.14 2.98 -15.65
N GLY A 187 2.46 3.12 -15.48
CA GLY A 187 3.45 2.32 -16.19
C GLY A 187 3.67 0.92 -15.62
N MET A 188 3.22 0.65 -14.39
CA MET A 188 3.29 -0.68 -13.77
C MET A 188 2.04 -1.51 -14.07
N LEU A 189 0.86 -1.02 -13.63
CA LEU A 189 -0.41 -1.78 -13.72
C LEU A 189 -1.16 -1.56 -15.04
N GLY A 190 -0.75 -0.58 -15.85
CA GLY A 190 -1.48 -0.20 -17.05
C GLY A 190 -2.71 0.66 -16.74
N LYS A 191 -3.75 0.54 -17.58
CA LYS A 191 -5.00 1.29 -17.45
C LYS A 191 -6.15 0.32 -17.24
N SER A 192 -6.87 0.46 -16.13
CA SER A 192 -8.05 -0.34 -15.82
C SER A 192 -9.13 0.51 -15.14
N VAL A 193 -10.37 0.09 -15.32
CA VAL A 193 -11.53 0.59 -14.60
C VAL A 193 -12.35 -0.63 -14.18
N GLY A 194 -12.76 -0.67 -12.91
CA GLY A 194 -13.55 -1.76 -12.35
C GLY A 194 -14.67 -1.24 -11.47
N GLY A 195 -15.69 -2.06 -11.25
CA GLY A 195 -16.76 -1.76 -10.32
C GLY A 195 -17.27 -3.01 -9.63
N MET A 196 -17.78 -2.85 -8.42
CA MET A 196 -18.36 -3.94 -7.64
C MET A 196 -19.61 -3.46 -6.91
N LEU A 197 -20.63 -4.34 -6.90
CA LEU A 197 -21.84 -4.19 -6.11
C LEU A 197 -21.84 -5.28 -5.02
N THR A 198 -21.95 -4.86 -3.77
CA THR A 198 -22.03 -5.74 -2.61
C THR A 198 -23.39 -5.60 -1.96
N ILE A 199 -24.01 -6.73 -1.63
CA ILE A 199 -25.25 -6.80 -0.85
C ILE A 199 -24.92 -7.56 0.44
N ARG A 200 -25.08 -6.90 1.58
CA ARG A 200 -24.86 -7.50 2.90
C ARG A 200 -26.18 -7.56 3.66
N LYS A 201 -26.48 -8.73 4.24
CA LYS A 201 -27.58 -8.91 5.18
C LYS A 201 -27.04 -9.35 6.53
N THR A 202 -27.15 -8.47 7.51
CA THR A 202 -26.93 -8.75 8.92
C THR A 202 -28.25 -9.23 9.55
N GLY A 203 -28.22 -10.42 10.14
CA GLY A 203 -29.31 -11.02 10.89
C GLY A 203 -28.83 -11.51 12.25
N TRP A 204 -29.76 -11.99 13.08
CA TRP A 204 -29.42 -12.96 14.13
C TRP A 204 -29.36 -14.34 13.46
N ILE A 205 -28.44 -15.22 13.92
CA ILE A 205 -28.43 -16.63 13.50
C ILE A 205 -29.84 -17.21 13.62
#